data_AF-A0A3D1QXJ0-F1
#
_entry.id   AF-A0A3D1QXJ0-F1
#
_cell.length_a   1.000
_cell.length_b   1.000
_cell.length_c   1.000
_cell.angle_alpha   90.00
_cell.angle_beta   90.00
_cell.angle_gamma   90.00
#
_symmetry.space_group_name_H-M   'P 1'
#
loop_
_entity.id
_entity.type
_entity.pdbx_description
1 polymer ?
#
loop_
_entity_poly.entity_id
_entity_poly.type
_entity_poly.pdbx_seq_one_letter_code
_entity_poly.pdbx_strand_id
1 'polypeptide(L)'
;LLFFVAGRAMSGTALARAGGERDHEHVGEEHGHAPETAKRASPGAELLARLEQAGFEGQDEVLAAARSLEELDAAFALAEDPALQVALASRLGKLRPVRGAARLLSVLESDAAPFEKEEAASAIEELLGERLGFDPEASPEANAPALARVRAFVERGEATASALAE
;
A
#
# COMPACT_ATOMS: atom_id res chain seq x y z
N LEU A 1 42.20 -3.39 -17.47
CA LEU A 1 42.89 -4.70 -17.56
C LEU A 1 41.83 -5.78 -17.70
N LEU A 2 41.85 -6.52 -18.80
CA LEU A 2 41.06 -7.73 -19.06
C LEU A 2 41.89 -8.93 -18.60
N PHE A 3 41.33 -9.84 -17.80
CA PHE A 3 41.79 -11.23 -17.75
C PHE A 3 40.60 -12.18 -17.57
N PHE A 4 40.43 -13.00 -18.60
CA PHE A 4 39.59 -14.19 -18.67
C PHE A 4 40.46 -15.38 -18.21
N VAL A 5 39.98 -16.24 -17.31
CA VAL A 5 40.59 -17.56 -17.09
C VAL A 5 39.49 -18.61 -17.06
N ALA A 6 39.61 -19.54 -18.01
CA ALA A 6 38.80 -20.72 -18.20
C ALA A 6 39.20 -21.84 -17.23
N GLY A 7 38.25 -22.68 -16.86
CA GLY A 7 38.48 -23.95 -16.18
C GLY A 7 37.50 -25.02 -16.67
N ARG A 8 37.90 -25.77 -17.71
CA ARG A 8 37.32 -27.07 -18.07
C ARG A 8 37.96 -28.14 -17.18
N ALA A 9 37.16 -29.03 -16.60
CA ALA A 9 37.60 -30.36 -16.21
C ALA A 9 36.63 -31.40 -16.77
N MET A 10 37.21 -32.43 -17.38
CA MET A 10 36.56 -33.44 -18.20
C MET A 10 36.10 -34.67 -17.39
N SER A 11 35.04 -35.29 -17.90
CA SER A 11 34.78 -36.73 -18.05
C SER A 11 35.20 -37.70 -16.94
N GLY A 12 34.20 -38.24 -16.25
CA GLY A 12 34.24 -39.56 -15.63
C GLY A 12 33.08 -40.40 -16.15
N THR A 13 33.34 -41.26 -17.12
CA THR A 13 32.44 -42.32 -17.60
C THR A 13 32.40 -43.47 -16.60
N ALA A 14 31.21 -43.87 -16.16
CA ALA A 14 30.97 -45.20 -15.62
C ALA A 14 29.66 -45.75 -16.20
N LEU A 15 29.83 -46.63 -17.19
CA LEU A 15 28.80 -47.46 -17.78
C LEU A 15 28.69 -48.73 -16.93
N ALA A 16 27.53 -49.02 -16.36
CA ALA A 16 27.17 -50.38 -15.96
C ALA A 16 25.71 -50.63 -16.35
N ARG A 17 25.55 -51.63 -17.21
CA ARG A 17 24.34 -52.05 -17.91
C ARG A 17 23.79 -53.27 -17.18
N ALA A 18 22.54 -53.22 -16.77
CA ALA A 18 21.66 -54.37 -16.51
C ALA A 18 20.23 -53.79 -16.62
N GLY A 19 19.39 -54.12 -17.59
CA GLY A 19 19.04 -55.46 -18.07
C GLY A 19 17.70 -55.83 -17.45
N GLY A 20 16.60 -55.54 -18.16
CA GLY A 20 15.25 -55.83 -17.69
C GLY A 20 14.17 -55.16 -18.54
N GLU A 21 13.90 -55.73 -19.72
CA GLU A 21 12.65 -55.53 -20.46
C GLU A 21 11.47 -56.00 -19.60
N ARG A 22 10.45 -55.14 -19.43
CA ARG A 22 9.04 -55.55 -19.38
C ARG A 22 8.17 -54.47 -20.01
N ASP A 23 7.29 -54.95 -20.87
CA ASP A 23 6.32 -54.24 -21.67
C ASP A 23 5.14 -53.65 -20.86
N HIS A 24 4.44 -52.72 -21.53
CA HIS A 24 3.11 -52.15 -21.23
C HIS A 24 3.08 -51.19 -20.02
N GLU A 25 2.53 -49.97 -20.09
CA GLU A 25 1.24 -49.56 -20.64
C GLU A 25 1.22 -48.01 -20.83
N HIS A 26 0.43 -47.52 -21.79
CA HIS A 26 0.15 -46.10 -21.96
C HIS A 26 -0.77 -45.57 -20.84
N VAL A 27 -0.29 -44.61 -20.06
CA VAL A 27 -1.08 -43.53 -19.44
C VAL A 27 -0.16 -42.31 -19.51
N GLY A 28 -0.41 -41.27 -20.30
CA GLY A 28 -1.64 -40.50 -20.29
C GLY A 28 -1.60 -39.43 -19.18
N GLU A 29 -0.47 -38.75 -18.96
CA GLU A 29 -0.45 -37.53 -18.14
C GLU A 29 0.19 -36.39 -18.95
N GLU A 30 -0.63 -35.80 -19.82
CA GLU A 30 -0.48 -34.40 -20.16
C GLU A 30 -0.76 -33.59 -18.88
N HIS A 31 0.26 -33.43 -18.04
CA HIS A 31 0.25 -32.34 -17.07
C HIS A 31 0.51 -31.05 -17.84
N GLY A 32 -0.56 -30.53 -18.44
CA GLY A 32 -0.68 -29.14 -18.78
C GLY A 32 -0.45 -28.33 -17.51
N HIS A 33 0.78 -27.88 -17.29
CA HIS A 33 1.03 -26.65 -16.57
C HIS A 33 0.39 -25.53 -17.37
N ALA A 34 -0.92 -25.35 -17.18
CA ALA A 34 -1.52 -24.06 -17.44
C ALA A 34 -0.68 -23.04 -16.67
N PRO A 35 -0.11 -22.01 -17.32
CA PRO A 35 0.60 -20.99 -16.59
C PRO A 35 -0.38 -20.41 -15.59
N GLU A 36 -0.02 -20.49 -14.32
CA GLU A 36 -0.65 -19.75 -13.23
C GLU A 36 -0.77 -18.31 -13.74
N THR A 37 -1.97 -17.91 -14.15
CA THR A 37 -2.21 -16.54 -14.59
C THR A 37 -1.97 -15.70 -13.37
N ALA A 38 -0.76 -15.14 -13.24
CA ALA A 38 -0.41 -14.22 -12.18
C ALA A 38 -1.54 -13.21 -12.09
N LYS A 39 -2.33 -13.31 -11.02
CA LYS A 39 -3.50 -12.48 -10.79
C LYS A 39 -2.96 -11.06 -10.76
N ARG A 40 -3.20 -10.27 -11.82
CA ARG A 40 -2.69 -8.90 -11.90
C ARG A 40 -3.14 -8.19 -10.63
N ALA A 41 -2.17 -7.68 -9.87
CA ALA A 41 -2.44 -6.92 -8.67
C ALA A 41 -3.31 -5.72 -9.03
N SER A 42 -4.19 -5.30 -8.12
CA SER A 42 -4.92 -4.05 -8.31
C SER A 42 -3.94 -2.87 -8.28
N PRO A 43 -4.24 -1.72 -8.91
CA PRO A 43 -3.38 -0.55 -8.87
C PRO A 43 -2.97 -0.14 -7.44
N GLY A 44 -3.91 -0.19 -6.49
CA GLY A 44 -3.60 0.09 -5.08
C GLY A 44 -2.63 -0.91 -4.45
N ALA A 45 -2.75 -2.20 -4.78
CA ALA A 45 -1.82 -3.23 -4.29
C ALA A 45 -0.43 -3.07 -4.91
N GLU A 46 -0.33 -2.66 -6.18
CA GLU A 46 0.95 -2.36 -6.83
C GLU A 46 1.64 -1.15 -6.17
N LEU A 47 0.90 -0.08 -5.88
CA LEU A 47 1.42 1.08 -5.18
C LEU A 47 1.88 0.72 -3.76
N LEU A 48 1.05 -0.03 -3.02
CA LEU A 48 1.38 -0.47 -1.66
C LEU A 48 2.68 -1.29 -1.64
N ALA A 49 2.82 -2.27 -2.53
CA ALA A 49 4.03 -3.07 -2.63
C ALA A 49 5.29 -2.23 -2.96
N ARG A 50 5.14 -1.18 -3.78
CA ARG A 50 6.25 -0.24 -4.08
C ARG A 50 6.63 0.58 -2.85
N LEU A 51 5.66 1.00 -2.05
CA LEU A 51 5.90 1.76 -0.81
C LEU A 51 6.64 0.90 0.22
N GLU A 52 6.20 -0.35 0.41
CA GLU A 52 6.84 -1.31 1.31
C GLU A 52 8.28 -1.62 0.88
N GLN A 53 8.53 -1.77 -0.43
CA GLN A 53 9.87 -2.00 -0.97
C GLN A 53 10.81 -0.80 -0.85
N ALA A 54 10.27 0.41 -0.99
CA ALA A 54 11.05 1.64 -0.89
C ALA A 54 11.47 1.95 0.56
N GLY A 55 10.68 1.51 1.54
CA GLY A 55 10.87 1.87 2.94
C GLY A 55 10.71 3.39 3.18
N PHE A 56 11.07 3.84 4.37
CA PHE A 56 10.83 5.23 4.82
C PHE A 56 11.49 6.28 3.91
N GLU A 57 12.75 6.06 3.50
CA GLU A 57 13.52 7.06 2.74
C GLU A 57 12.99 7.28 1.30
N GLY A 58 12.40 6.25 0.68
CA GLY A 58 11.90 6.33 -0.69
C GLY A 58 10.38 6.53 -0.81
N GLN A 59 9.67 6.58 0.32
CA GLN A 59 8.21 6.59 0.36
C GLN A 59 7.62 7.82 -0.34
N ASP A 60 8.20 9.00 -0.10
CA ASP A 60 7.74 10.26 -0.69
C ASP A 60 7.84 10.27 -2.22
N GLU A 61 8.91 9.71 -2.78
CA GLU A 61 9.08 9.62 -4.24
C GLU A 61 8.04 8.69 -4.86
N VAL A 62 7.76 7.55 -4.21
CA VAL A 62 6.75 6.60 -4.66
C VAL A 62 5.34 7.21 -4.58
N LEU A 63 5.01 7.89 -3.49
CA LEU A 63 3.73 8.61 -3.30
C LEU A 63 3.58 9.77 -4.31
N ALA A 64 4.66 10.48 -4.61
CA ALA A 64 4.68 11.53 -5.61
C ALA A 64 4.41 10.97 -7.02
N ALA A 65 4.90 9.76 -7.30
CA ALA A 65 4.74 9.05 -8.56
C ALA A 65 3.45 8.23 -8.69
N ALA A 66 2.51 8.35 -7.74
CA ALA A 66 1.18 7.75 -7.87
C ALA A 66 0.46 8.29 -9.12
N ARG A 67 -0.18 7.38 -9.86
CA ARG A 67 -0.75 7.63 -11.18
C ARG A 67 -2.16 8.20 -11.13
N SER A 68 -2.89 7.94 -10.04
CA SER A 68 -4.23 8.49 -9.87
C SER A 68 -4.64 8.60 -8.40
N LEU A 69 -5.75 9.32 -8.16
CA LEU A 69 -6.35 9.43 -6.83
C LEU A 69 -6.94 8.09 -6.37
N GLU A 70 -7.52 7.33 -7.29
CA GLU A 70 -8.08 6.00 -7.03
C GLU A 70 -6.99 5.01 -6.59
N GLU A 71 -5.78 5.13 -7.14
CA GLU A 71 -4.63 4.31 -6.72
C GLU A 71 -4.26 4.59 -5.26
N LEU A 72 -4.19 5.88 -4.87
CA LEU A 72 -3.92 6.29 -3.49
C LEU A 72 -5.00 5.82 -2.52
N ASP A 73 -6.28 5.98 -2.88
CA ASP A 73 -7.40 5.49 -2.06
C ASP A 73 -7.42 3.97 -1.93
N ALA A 74 -7.14 3.26 -3.02
CA ALA A 74 -7.09 1.80 -3.00
C ALA A 74 -5.91 1.29 -2.17
N ALA A 75 -4.74 1.95 -2.26
CA ALA A 75 -3.59 1.63 -1.42
C ALA A 75 -3.90 1.91 0.07
N PHE A 76 -4.56 3.04 0.38
CA PHE A 76 -4.97 3.36 1.75
C PHE A 76 -5.87 2.26 2.34
N ALA A 77 -6.85 1.79 1.56
CA ALA A 77 -7.77 0.74 2.00
C ALA A 77 -7.11 -0.63 2.22
N LEU A 78 -5.91 -0.84 1.67
CA LEU A 78 -5.14 -2.08 1.79
C LEU A 78 -4.02 -1.99 2.82
N ALA A 79 -3.58 -0.79 3.18
CA ALA A 79 -2.48 -0.59 4.12
C ALA A 79 -2.91 -1.00 5.54
N GLU A 80 -2.15 -1.91 6.15
CA GLU A 80 -2.34 -2.33 7.54
C GLU A 80 -1.55 -1.46 8.54
N ASP A 81 -0.47 -0.84 8.07
CA ASP A 81 0.38 0.04 8.87
C ASP A 81 -0.24 1.45 8.98
N PRO A 82 -0.58 1.93 10.20
CA PRO A 82 -1.12 3.27 10.39
C PRO A 82 -0.19 4.39 9.90
N ALA A 83 1.13 4.23 10.00
CA ALA A 83 2.06 5.25 9.50
C ALA A 83 1.94 5.40 7.97
N LEU A 84 1.81 4.28 7.26
CA LEU A 84 1.58 4.26 5.83
C LEU A 84 0.20 4.80 5.45
N GLN A 85 -0.83 4.49 6.24
CA GLN A 85 -2.16 5.08 6.09
C GLN A 85 -2.12 6.61 6.21
N VAL A 86 -1.42 7.16 7.19
CA VAL A 86 -1.23 8.62 7.35
C VAL A 86 -0.53 9.20 6.12
N ALA A 87 0.56 8.61 5.65
CA ALA A 87 1.30 9.13 4.50
C ALA A 87 0.45 9.14 3.22
N LEU A 88 -0.30 8.05 2.96
CA LEU A 88 -1.24 7.95 1.84
C LEU A 88 -2.37 8.98 1.94
N ALA A 89 -2.97 9.13 3.12
CA ALA A 89 -4.06 10.07 3.38
C ALA A 89 -3.59 11.53 3.29
N SER A 90 -2.40 11.85 3.79
CA SER A 90 -1.76 13.17 3.66
C SER A 90 -1.47 13.51 2.21
N ARG A 91 -0.93 12.57 1.42
CA ARG A 91 -0.74 12.75 -0.03
C ARG A 91 -2.07 12.98 -0.74
N LEU A 92 -3.10 12.21 -0.39
CA LEU A 92 -4.44 12.38 -0.92
C LEU A 92 -5.02 13.75 -0.55
N GLY A 93 -4.81 14.22 0.68
CA GLY A 93 -5.27 15.54 1.15
C GLY A 93 -4.68 16.70 0.38
N LYS A 94 -3.39 16.61 0.03
CA LYS A 94 -2.72 17.63 -0.82
C LYS A 94 -3.38 17.75 -2.21
N LEU A 95 -3.99 16.68 -2.71
CA LEU A 95 -4.64 16.66 -4.04
C LEU A 95 -6.16 16.86 -3.97
N ARG A 96 -6.80 16.34 -2.92
CA ARG A 96 -8.25 16.36 -2.65
C ARG A 96 -8.46 16.57 -1.15
N PRO A 97 -8.47 17.83 -0.67
CA PRO A 97 -8.47 18.15 0.76
C PRO A 97 -9.56 17.43 1.57
N VAL A 98 -10.81 17.47 1.09
CA VAL A 98 -11.96 16.83 1.75
C VAL A 98 -11.76 15.31 1.90
N ARG A 99 -11.28 14.67 0.82
CA ARG A 99 -11.11 13.21 0.78
C ARG A 99 -9.94 12.76 1.65
N GLY A 100 -8.83 13.48 1.61
CA GLY A 100 -7.69 13.21 2.51
C GLY A 100 -8.05 13.44 3.97
N ALA A 101 -8.75 14.52 4.30
CA ALA A 101 -9.22 14.78 5.65
C ALA A 101 -10.14 13.66 6.18
N ALA A 102 -11.02 13.12 5.34
CA ALA A 102 -11.87 11.98 5.71
C ALA A 102 -11.04 10.71 6.03
N ARG A 103 -9.96 10.46 5.28
CA ARG A 103 -9.04 9.34 5.56
C ARG A 103 -8.22 9.56 6.83
N LEU A 104 -7.65 10.75 7.01
CA LEU A 104 -6.92 11.11 8.23
C LEU A 104 -7.81 11.02 9.48
N LEU A 105 -9.08 11.44 9.36
CA LEU A 105 -10.07 11.28 10.43
C LEU A 105 -10.23 9.81 10.84
N SER A 106 -10.30 8.89 9.88
CA SER A 106 -10.42 7.46 10.20
C SER A 106 -9.20 6.92 10.95
N VAL A 107 -8.01 7.49 10.75
CA VAL A 107 -6.81 7.17 11.55
C VAL A 107 -6.96 7.70 12.98
N LEU A 108 -7.42 8.95 13.16
CA LEU A 108 -7.65 9.54 14.49
C LEU A 108 -8.66 8.75 15.32
N GLU A 109 -9.68 8.19 14.67
CA GLU A 109 -10.75 7.40 15.29
C GLU A 109 -10.37 5.93 15.53
N SER A 110 -9.22 5.48 15.00
CA SER A 110 -8.73 4.10 15.16
C SER A 110 -7.98 3.88 16.49
N ASP A 111 -7.48 2.67 16.70
CA ASP A 111 -6.58 2.29 17.78
C ASP A 111 -5.09 2.53 17.46
N ALA A 112 -4.78 3.30 16.42
CA ALA A 112 -3.41 3.74 16.10
C ALA A 112 -2.71 4.36 17.31
N ALA A 113 -1.37 4.21 17.35
CA ALA A 113 -0.56 4.72 18.44
C ALA A 113 -0.54 6.27 18.45
N PRO A 114 -0.17 6.88 19.61
CA PRO A 114 -0.24 8.33 19.78
C PRO A 114 0.53 9.12 18.72
N PHE A 115 1.67 8.59 18.26
CA PHE A 115 2.50 9.25 17.25
C PHE A 115 1.77 9.38 15.91
N GLU A 116 1.16 8.30 15.39
CA GLU A 116 0.44 8.33 14.12
C GLU A 116 -0.84 9.18 14.22
N LYS A 117 -1.47 9.24 15.40
CA LYS A 117 -2.58 10.16 15.67
C LYS A 117 -2.12 11.62 15.68
N GLU A 118 -0.96 11.92 16.25
CA GLU A 118 -0.37 13.27 16.21
C GLU A 118 -0.07 13.70 14.78
N GLU A 119 0.57 12.83 14.00
CA GLU A 119 0.87 13.08 12.58
C GLU A 119 -0.40 13.27 11.75
N ALA A 120 -1.43 12.43 11.96
CA ALA A 120 -2.72 12.58 11.31
C ALA A 120 -3.40 13.91 11.67
N ALA A 121 -3.38 14.29 12.96
CA ALA A 121 -3.96 15.55 13.42
C ALA A 121 -3.21 16.74 12.80
N SER A 122 -1.87 16.72 12.79
CA SER A 122 -1.04 17.76 12.19
C SER A 122 -1.36 17.93 10.70
N ALA A 123 -1.45 16.84 9.95
CA ALA A 123 -1.83 16.88 8.55
C ALA A 123 -3.23 17.48 8.32
N ILE A 124 -4.20 17.21 9.20
CA ILE A 124 -5.52 17.85 9.14
C ILE A 124 -5.43 19.35 9.47
N GLU A 125 -4.65 19.74 10.47
CA GLU A 125 -4.42 21.16 10.82
C GLU A 125 -3.86 21.94 9.62
N GLU A 126 -2.92 21.35 8.87
CA GLU A 126 -2.41 21.94 7.62
C GLU A 126 -3.50 22.08 6.55
N LEU A 127 -4.36 21.08 6.38
CA LEU A 127 -5.46 21.13 5.39
C LEU A 127 -6.53 22.16 5.75
N LEU A 128 -6.81 22.33 7.04
CA LEU A 128 -7.80 23.29 7.53
C LEU A 128 -7.22 24.72 7.66
N GLY A 129 -5.90 24.84 7.80
CA GLY A 129 -5.23 26.10 8.10
C GLY A 129 -5.46 26.59 9.53
N GLU A 130 -5.85 25.71 10.44
CA GLU A 130 -6.13 26.03 11.84
C GLU A 130 -5.78 24.88 12.79
N ARG A 131 -5.48 25.23 14.04
CA ARG A 131 -5.21 24.26 15.11
C ARG A 131 -6.51 23.58 15.56
N LEU A 132 -6.47 22.25 15.67
CA LEU A 132 -7.58 21.43 16.12
C LEU A 132 -7.68 21.37 17.65
N GLY A 133 -6.55 21.43 18.33
CA GLY A 133 -6.46 21.16 19.77
C GLY A 133 -6.70 19.69 20.12
N PHE A 134 -6.33 18.78 19.20
CA PHE A 134 -6.35 17.34 19.42
C PHE A 134 -5.16 16.93 20.29
N ASP A 135 -5.40 16.04 21.26
CA ASP A 135 -4.38 15.47 22.13
C ASP A 135 -4.36 13.94 21.96
N PRO A 136 -3.29 13.35 21.39
CA PRO A 136 -3.25 11.92 21.08
C PRO A 136 -3.27 11.01 22.31
N GLU A 137 -2.97 11.53 23.50
CA GLU A 137 -3.00 10.79 24.77
C GLU A 137 -4.30 11.02 25.56
N ALA A 138 -5.12 11.99 25.15
CA ALA A 138 -6.37 12.29 25.82
C ALA A 138 -7.48 11.27 25.51
N SER A 139 -8.51 11.25 26.37
CA SER A 139 -9.66 10.37 26.16
C SER A 139 -10.47 10.77 24.91
N PRO A 140 -11.24 9.85 24.33
CA PRO A 140 -12.12 10.15 23.19
C PRO A 140 -13.09 11.32 23.47
N GLU A 141 -13.58 11.45 24.71
CA GLU A 141 -14.49 12.53 25.11
C GLU A 141 -13.79 13.89 25.11
N ALA A 142 -12.52 13.94 25.54
CA ALA A 142 -11.72 15.16 25.50
C ALA A 142 -11.42 15.61 24.06
N ASN A 143 -11.20 14.65 23.16
CA ASN A 143 -10.97 14.91 21.73
C ASN A 143 -12.25 15.09 20.90
N ALA A 144 -13.45 14.83 21.47
CA ALA A 144 -14.71 14.90 20.76
C ALA A 144 -14.95 16.24 20.03
N PRO A 145 -14.62 17.42 20.61
CA PRO A 145 -14.76 18.70 19.91
C PRO A 145 -13.84 18.80 18.69
N ALA A 146 -12.59 18.34 18.78
CA ALA A 146 -11.65 18.36 17.66
C ALA A 146 -12.17 17.45 16.52
N LEU A 147 -12.55 16.21 16.85
CA LEU A 147 -13.11 15.26 15.87
C LEU A 147 -14.39 15.79 15.21
N ALA A 148 -15.29 16.42 15.96
CA ALA A 148 -16.51 17.02 15.42
C ALA A 148 -16.22 18.14 14.40
N ARG A 149 -15.16 18.95 14.61
CA ARG A 149 -14.76 19.99 13.65
C ARG A 149 -14.31 19.38 12.32
N VAL A 150 -13.51 18.32 12.37
CA VAL A 150 -13.05 17.61 11.17
C VAL A 150 -14.23 16.98 10.43
N ARG A 151 -15.13 16.28 11.13
CA ARG A 151 -16.36 15.71 10.54
C ARG A 151 -17.18 16.77 9.82
N ALA A 152 -17.43 17.90 10.48
CA ALA A 152 -18.19 18.99 9.89
C ALA A 152 -17.50 19.59 8.65
N PHE A 153 -16.16 19.63 8.62
CA PHE A 153 -15.42 20.02 7.42
C PHE A 153 -15.64 19.03 6.27
N VAL A 154 -15.52 17.73 6.54
CA VAL A 154 -15.75 16.67 5.55
C VAL A 154 -17.16 16.75 5.00
N GLU A 155 -18.17 16.80 5.87
CA GLU A 155 -19.59 16.88 5.50
C GLU A 155 -19.91 18.09 4.60
N ARG A 156 -19.42 19.28 4.96
CA ARG A 156 -19.60 20.49 4.13
C ARG A 156 -18.92 20.36 2.78
N GLY A 157 -17.72 19.78 2.76
CA GLY A 157 -16.96 19.56 1.54
C GLY A 157 -17.66 18.59 0.57
N GLU A 158 -18.19 17.50 1.11
CA GLU A 158 -18.95 16.50 0.33
C GLU A 158 -20.28 17.07 -0.19
N ALA A 159 -21.03 17.78 0.64
CA ALA A 159 -22.26 18.46 0.22
C ALA A 159 -21.99 19.45 -0.92
N THR A 160 -20.90 20.22 -0.84
CA THR A 160 -20.48 21.15 -1.89
C THR A 160 -20.12 20.42 -3.18
N ALA A 161 -19.37 19.31 -3.09
CA ALA A 161 -19.01 18.51 -4.26
C ALA A 161 -20.24 17.88 -4.94
N SER A 162 -21.22 17.42 -4.16
CA SER A 162 -22.48 16.89 -4.68
C SER A 162 -23.28 17.96 -5.42
N ALA A 163 -23.41 19.16 -4.85
CA ALA A 163 -24.15 20.26 -5.46
C ALA A 163 -23.55 20.77 -6.79
N LEU A 164 -22.25 20.54 -7.02
CA LEU A 164 -21.56 20.92 -8.27
C LEU A 164 -21.62 19.83 -9.34
N ALA A 165 -22.08 18.62 -9.00
CA ALA A 165 -22.18 17.49 -9.92
C ALA A 165 -23.57 17.35 -10.57
N GLU A 166 -24.58 18.08 -10.05
CA GLU A 166 -25.95 18.18 -10.57
C GLU A 166 -26.08 19.31 -11.61
#